data_AF-A0A956EIM5-F1
#
_entry.id   AF-A0A956EIM5-F1
#
_cell.length_a   1.000
_cell.length_b   1.000
_cell.length_c   1.000
_cell.angle_alpha   90.00
_cell.angle_beta   90.00
_cell.angle_gamma   90.00
#
_symmetry.space_group_name_H-M   'P 1'
#
loop_
_entity.id
_entity.type
_entity.pdbx_description
1 polymer ?
#
loop_
_entity_poly.entity_id
_entity_poly.type
_entity_poly.pdbx_seq_one_letter_code
_entity_poly.pdbx_strand_id
1 'polypeptide(L)'
;MTEIFTNKFKLGLDLQGGLHLEYSVAVDEALENKLDQIAAELEAAFKEKKEIRVTAERNGIDRIDIKFPKPADVALATDDVMGIALADLERVDTEDEPNGVIHLQMPDHRLAEARKSAVGQALDTVRRRIDAMGIAEPNIYPKNRQIVIELPGLSDTATEVRAARVDASTRLAELLRTAGAPQVIISDIKADPGAFVLRIPEQGARDSLRQALGASISADDVIIDDRIPGELQIVPDDPGAPLDADTVHLTLTEAARDKVLAESSDFRRLLKIIERSAVLEMRMIDDETPFADTGKPYLQAIYEAGLVTQGMGIAVNKMSDYGNDKGVTVKDPYVFFAKDRETLEGFFANLPAQWRLPSSHMLAYGRTPMILRRGAEPETVWQTYICKSRAEVTGESIVSANVTFSQETGTPEVSLKLDRLGADRFEQMSGENIGRKMAIMMDDEVTSDPVFNDRIPGGNVRITMGETPGQS
;
A
#
# COMPACT_ATOMS: atom_id res chain seq x y z
N MET A 1 0.38 -9.13 10.85
CA MET A 1 1.16 -8.39 9.84
C MET A 1 0.74 -9.00 8.53
N THR A 2 -0.13 -8.34 7.76
CA THR A 2 -0.62 -8.90 6.49
C THR A 2 0.30 -8.36 5.40
N GLU A 3 1.31 -9.13 5.03
CA GLU A 3 2.07 -8.85 3.83
C GLU A 3 1.18 -9.27 2.65
N ILE A 4 0.28 -8.38 2.20
CA ILE A 4 -0.57 -8.62 1.02
C ILE A 4 0.28 -8.84 -0.25
N PHE A 5 1.60 -8.69 -0.14
CA PHE A 5 2.53 -8.62 -1.23
C PHE A 5 3.78 -9.44 -0.95
N THR A 6 4.17 -10.30 -1.89
CA THR A 6 5.37 -11.12 -1.76
C THR A 6 6.42 -10.61 -2.73
N ASN A 7 7.59 -10.21 -2.21
CA ASN A 7 8.69 -9.54 -2.94
C ASN A 7 9.37 -10.40 -4.03
N LYS A 8 8.67 -10.67 -5.14
CA LYS A 8 9.27 -11.16 -6.38
C LYS A 8 8.94 -10.19 -7.51
N PHE A 9 9.83 -9.23 -7.70
CA PHE A 9 9.76 -8.23 -8.76
C PHE A 9 10.42 -8.75 -10.03
N LYS A 10 9.82 -8.44 -11.17
CA LYS A 10 10.51 -8.44 -12.45
C LYS A 10 10.43 -7.04 -13.04
N LEU A 11 11.60 -6.48 -13.38
CA LEU A 11 11.79 -5.09 -13.77
C LEU A 11 12.11 -5.04 -15.27
N GLY A 12 11.61 -4.03 -15.96
CA GLY A 12 11.91 -3.84 -17.37
C GLY A 12 11.70 -2.40 -17.82
N LEU A 13 12.44 -2.01 -18.85
CA LEU A 13 12.14 -0.82 -19.63
C LEU A 13 11.40 -1.28 -20.90
N ASP A 14 10.28 -0.67 -21.24
CA ASP A 14 9.65 -0.93 -22.54
C ASP A 14 10.50 -0.35 -23.70
N LEU A 15 10.18 -0.73 -24.94
CA LEU A 15 10.89 -0.28 -26.15
C LEU A 15 10.80 1.23 -26.42
N GLN A 16 10.03 1.98 -25.63
CA GLN A 16 9.88 3.43 -25.69
C GLN A 16 10.43 4.15 -24.44
N GLY A 17 10.95 3.42 -23.44
CA GLY A 17 11.54 3.98 -22.23
C GLY A 17 10.60 4.10 -21.03
N GLY A 18 9.43 3.47 -21.03
CA GLY A 18 8.50 3.37 -19.91
C GLY A 18 8.90 2.32 -18.88
N LEU A 19 8.50 2.51 -17.61
CA LEU A 19 8.80 1.59 -16.52
C LEU A 19 7.77 0.46 -16.49
N HIS A 20 8.25 -0.79 -16.52
CA HIS A 20 7.45 -2.00 -16.38
C HIS A 20 7.73 -2.68 -15.04
N LEU A 21 6.68 -2.86 -14.24
CA LEU A 21 6.74 -3.49 -12.93
C LEU A 21 5.75 -4.64 -12.87
N GLU A 22 6.22 -5.84 -12.57
CA GLU A 22 5.37 -6.98 -12.21
C GLU A 22 5.42 -7.21 -10.69
N TYR A 23 4.26 -7.13 -10.04
CA TYR A 23 4.12 -7.25 -8.59
C TYR A 23 3.27 -8.44 -8.19
N SER A 24 3.79 -9.32 -7.33
CA SER A 24 3.08 -10.53 -6.91
C SER A 24 2.20 -10.28 -5.68
N VAL A 25 0.90 -10.57 -5.82
CA VAL A 25 -0.06 -10.48 -4.71
C VAL A 25 0.03 -11.76 -3.88
N ALA A 26 0.21 -11.61 -2.57
CA ALA A 26 0.27 -12.69 -1.58
C ALA A 26 -1.13 -13.25 -1.28
N VAL A 27 -1.77 -13.79 -2.32
CA VAL A 27 -3.16 -14.26 -2.22
C VAL A 27 -3.28 -15.44 -1.25
N ASP A 28 -2.25 -16.28 -1.17
CA ASP A 28 -2.25 -17.40 -0.24
C ASP A 28 -2.17 -16.89 1.20
N GLU A 29 -1.33 -15.92 1.53
CA GLU A 29 -1.27 -15.31 2.87
C GLU A 29 -2.59 -14.62 3.27
N ALA A 30 -3.26 -13.95 2.32
CA ALA A 30 -4.58 -13.37 2.56
C ALA A 30 -5.63 -14.45 2.89
N LEU A 31 -5.58 -15.60 2.22
CA LEU A 31 -6.45 -16.75 2.51
C LEU A 31 -6.10 -17.42 3.85
N GLU A 32 -4.82 -17.58 4.13
CA GLU A 32 -4.34 -18.15 5.39
C GLU A 32 -4.82 -17.34 6.59
N ASN A 33 -4.63 -16.02 6.56
CA ASN A 33 -5.12 -15.12 7.60
C ASN A 33 -6.64 -15.19 7.77
N LYS A 34 -7.39 -15.31 6.66
CA LYS A 34 -8.84 -15.46 6.71
C LYS A 34 -9.26 -16.76 7.40
N LEU A 35 -8.58 -17.87 7.09
CA LEU A 35 -8.85 -19.16 7.75
C LEU A 35 -8.44 -19.15 9.22
N ASP A 36 -7.32 -18.52 9.57
CA ASP A 36 -6.88 -18.37 10.96
C ASP A 36 -7.90 -17.53 11.77
N GLN A 37 -8.48 -16.50 11.15
CA GLN A 37 -9.57 -15.72 11.75
C GLN A 37 -10.83 -16.58 11.98
N ILE A 38 -11.27 -17.33 10.95
CA ILE A 38 -12.43 -18.24 11.06
C ILE A 38 -12.18 -19.30 12.16
N ALA A 39 -10.97 -19.85 12.25
CA ALA A 39 -10.59 -20.82 13.26
C ALA A 39 -10.71 -20.23 14.69
N ALA A 40 -10.17 -19.03 14.90
CA ALA A 40 -10.27 -18.33 16.19
C ALA A 40 -11.73 -18.00 16.57
N GLU A 41 -12.55 -17.60 15.60
CA GLU A 41 -13.97 -17.32 15.79
C GLU A 41 -14.76 -18.60 16.13
N LEU A 42 -14.44 -19.72 15.49
CA LEU A 42 -15.01 -21.03 15.82
C LEU A 42 -14.69 -21.41 17.27
N GLU A 43 -13.42 -21.32 17.69
CA GLU A 43 -13.02 -21.63 19.07
C GLU A 43 -13.76 -20.75 20.10
N ALA A 44 -13.88 -19.46 19.82
CA ALA A 44 -14.61 -18.52 20.67
C ALA A 44 -16.11 -18.87 20.74
N ALA A 45 -16.73 -19.18 19.61
CA ALA A 45 -18.15 -19.52 19.54
C ALA A 45 -18.48 -20.84 20.25
N PHE A 46 -17.62 -21.87 20.13
CA PHE A 46 -17.78 -23.12 20.89
C PHE A 46 -17.66 -22.89 22.40
N LYS A 47 -16.72 -22.03 22.83
CA LYS A 47 -16.53 -21.69 24.25
C LYS A 47 -17.70 -20.91 24.81
N GLU A 48 -18.22 -19.94 24.08
CA GLU A 48 -19.29 -19.05 24.54
C GLU A 48 -20.67 -19.71 24.50
N LYS A 49 -20.99 -20.41 23.40
CA LYS A 49 -22.36 -20.94 23.17
C LYS A 49 -22.56 -22.36 23.66
N LYS A 50 -21.51 -23.18 23.69
CA LYS A 50 -21.58 -24.61 24.06
C LYS A 50 -20.79 -24.95 25.32
N GLU A 51 -20.10 -23.97 25.92
CA GLU A 51 -19.28 -24.14 27.12
C GLU A 51 -18.18 -25.22 27.00
N ILE A 52 -17.75 -25.54 25.77
CA ILE A 52 -16.67 -26.50 25.48
C ILE A 52 -15.45 -25.79 24.89
N ARG A 53 -14.28 -26.39 25.04
CA ARG A 53 -13.08 -25.96 24.33
C ARG A 53 -12.81 -26.92 23.19
N VAL A 54 -12.71 -26.39 21.99
CA VAL A 54 -12.21 -27.10 20.81
C VAL A 54 -10.88 -26.48 20.39
N THR A 55 -10.15 -27.17 19.53
CA THR A 55 -8.96 -26.63 18.88
C THR A 55 -9.22 -26.57 17.38
N ALA A 56 -9.22 -25.39 16.79
CA ALA A 56 -9.39 -25.20 15.35
C ALA A 56 -8.04 -24.81 14.74
N GLU A 57 -7.53 -25.63 13.84
CA GLU A 57 -6.23 -25.43 13.20
C GLU A 57 -6.42 -25.32 11.70
N ARG A 58 -5.87 -24.25 11.10
CA ARG A 58 -5.75 -24.15 9.65
C ARG A 58 -4.80 -25.23 9.12
N ASN A 59 -5.18 -25.84 8.01
CA ASN A 59 -4.39 -26.80 7.27
C ASN A 59 -4.24 -26.32 5.82
N GLY A 60 -3.09 -25.75 5.48
CA GLY A 60 -2.88 -25.15 4.16
C GLY A 60 -3.67 -23.85 3.97
N ILE A 61 -4.14 -23.61 2.74
CA ILE A 61 -4.72 -22.32 2.32
C ILE A 61 -6.25 -22.37 2.17
N ASP A 62 -6.85 -23.53 2.41
CA ASP A 62 -8.25 -23.80 2.10
C ASP A 62 -8.94 -24.74 3.10
N ARG A 63 -8.26 -25.24 4.14
CA ARG A 63 -8.86 -26.18 5.11
C ARG A 63 -8.70 -25.73 6.56
N ILE A 64 -9.70 -26.05 7.38
CA ILE A 64 -9.68 -25.93 8.84
C ILE A 64 -10.09 -27.26 9.44
N ASP A 65 -9.29 -27.75 10.39
CA ASP A 65 -9.54 -28.97 11.14
C ASP A 65 -9.92 -28.59 12.57
N ILE A 66 -11.15 -28.94 12.99
CA ILE A 66 -11.65 -28.69 14.34
C ILE A 66 -11.57 -29.99 15.14
N LYS A 67 -10.81 -29.96 16.23
CA LYS A 67 -10.58 -31.10 17.13
C LYS A 67 -11.37 -30.93 18.43
N PHE A 68 -12.19 -31.92 18.74
CA PHE A 68 -12.99 -31.99 19.95
C PHE A 68 -12.29 -32.89 20.97
N PRO A 69 -12.02 -32.42 22.20
CA PRO A 69 -11.40 -33.25 23.25
C PRO A 69 -12.22 -34.50 23.60
N LYS A 70 -13.54 -34.43 23.44
CA LYS A 70 -14.45 -35.57 23.55
C LYS A 70 -15.14 -35.77 22.22
N PRO A 71 -15.01 -36.93 21.56
CA PRO A 71 -15.64 -37.17 20.26
C PRO A 71 -17.17 -36.99 20.25
N ALA A 72 -17.83 -37.29 21.37
CA ALA A 72 -19.28 -37.08 21.50
C ALA A 72 -19.71 -35.60 21.37
N ASP A 73 -18.81 -34.65 21.64
CA ASP A 73 -19.10 -33.21 21.60
C ASP A 73 -19.18 -32.68 20.15
N VAL A 74 -18.79 -33.49 19.13
CA VAL A 74 -19.01 -33.17 17.71
C VAL A 74 -20.49 -32.91 17.41
N ALA A 75 -21.41 -33.57 18.12
CA ALA A 75 -22.85 -33.33 17.99
C ALA A 75 -23.28 -31.90 18.40
N LEU A 76 -22.42 -31.16 19.12
CA LEU A 76 -22.64 -29.76 19.50
C LEU A 76 -22.21 -28.76 18.40
N ALA A 77 -21.62 -29.24 17.30
CA ALA A 77 -21.29 -28.45 16.12
C ALA A 77 -22.55 -28.15 15.27
N THR A 78 -23.49 -27.43 15.86
CA THR A 78 -24.74 -27.01 15.25
C THR A 78 -24.61 -25.63 14.57
N ASP A 79 -25.61 -25.26 13.77
CA ASP A 79 -25.61 -24.05 12.93
C ASP A 79 -25.32 -22.74 13.69
N ASP A 80 -25.68 -22.65 14.97
CA ASP A 80 -25.42 -21.48 15.81
C ASP A 80 -23.93 -21.23 16.08
N VAL A 81 -23.09 -22.25 15.97
CA VAL A 81 -21.62 -22.14 16.10
C VAL A 81 -20.96 -22.23 14.73
N MET A 82 -21.40 -23.18 13.91
CA MET A 82 -20.78 -23.48 12.62
C MET A 82 -21.15 -22.48 11.53
N GLY A 83 -22.24 -21.73 11.67
CA GLY A 83 -22.73 -20.80 10.65
C GLY A 83 -21.72 -19.71 10.25
N ILE A 84 -20.80 -19.34 11.14
CA ILE A 84 -19.71 -18.39 10.85
C ILE A 84 -18.76 -18.95 9.80
N ALA A 85 -18.37 -20.22 9.96
CA ALA A 85 -17.44 -20.88 9.04
C ALA A 85 -18.16 -21.39 7.78
N LEU A 86 -19.40 -21.88 7.92
CA LEU A 86 -20.18 -22.44 6.81
C LEU A 86 -20.62 -21.41 5.76
N ALA A 87 -20.44 -20.11 6.03
CA ALA A 87 -20.59 -19.06 5.03
C ALA A 87 -19.50 -19.11 3.94
N ASP A 88 -18.32 -19.61 4.28
CA ASP A 88 -17.14 -19.63 3.41
C ASP A 88 -16.59 -21.05 3.15
N LEU A 89 -16.88 -21.99 4.04
CA LEU A 89 -16.35 -23.35 4.05
C LEU A 89 -17.48 -24.37 3.99
N GLU A 90 -17.20 -25.54 3.46
CA GLU A 90 -18.09 -26.69 3.44
C GLU A 90 -17.50 -27.81 4.28
N ARG A 91 -18.37 -28.58 4.94
CA ARG A 91 -17.94 -29.74 5.71
C ARG A 91 -17.57 -30.88 4.77
N VAL A 92 -16.36 -31.42 4.94
CA VAL A 92 -15.82 -32.51 4.12
C VAL A 92 -15.32 -33.64 5.01
N ASP A 93 -14.91 -34.76 4.40
CA ASP A 93 -14.21 -35.87 5.07
C ASP A 93 -14.86 -36.30 6.40
N THR A 94 -16.18 -36.55 6.39
CA THR A 94 -16.98 -36.79 7.61
C THR A 94 -16.65 -38.10 8.35
N GLU A 95 -15.72 -38.90 7.80
CA GLU A 95 -15.27 -40.18 8.34
C GLU A 95 -14.54 -40.04 9.69
N ASP A 96 -13.94 -38.87 9.96
CA ASP A 96 -13.20 -38.58 11.20
C ASP A 96 -14.05 -37.91 12.29
N GLU A 97 -15.33 -37.63 12.00
CA GLU A 97 -16.26 -37.08 12.98
C GLU A 97 -16.47 -37.99 14.20
N PRO A 98 -16.62 -39.33 14.06
CA PRO A 98 -16.68 -40.22 15.21
C PRO A 98 -15.42 -40.21 16.07
N ASN A 99 -14.28 -39.77 15.50
CA ASN A 99 -12.99 -39.60 16.20
C ASN A 99 -12.86 -38.23 16.86
N GLY A 100 -13.87 -37.36 16.73
CA GLY A 100 -13.84 -36.02 17.31
C GLY A 100 -13.21 -34.97 16.41
N VAL A 101 -13.17 -35.16 15.09
CA VAL A 101 -12.59 -34.18 14.16
C VAL A 101 -13.60 -33.78 13.10
N ILE A 102 -13.76 -32.47 12.88
CA ILE A 102 -14.55 -31.92 11.77
C ILE A 102 -13.59 -31.25 10.79
N HIS A 103 -13.70 -31.62 9.52
CA HIS A 103 -12.95 -30.98 8.44
C HIS A 103 -13.83 -30.00 7.69
N LEU A 104 -13.37 -28.76 7.58
CA LEU A 104 -13.99 -27.71 6.80
C LEU A 104 -13.06 -27.33 5.64
N GLN A 105 -13.59 -27.25 4.44
CA GLN A 105 -12.86 -26.97 3.21
C GLN A 105 -13.50 -25.80 2.47
N MET A 106 -12.69 -24.86 2.01
CA MET A 106 -13.13 -23.80 1.11
C MET A 106 -13.39 -24.39 -0.28
N PRO A 107 -14.60 -24.26 -0.83
CA PRO A 107 -14.89 -24.73 -2.18
C PRO A 107 -14.05 -24.00 -3.23
N ASP A 108 -13.70 -24.68 -4.34
CA ASP A 108 -12.88 -24.12 -5.41
C ASP A 108 -13.42 -22.78 -5.96
N HIS A 109 -14.74 -22.64 -6.06
CA HIS A 109 -15.36 -21.41 -6.55
C HIS A 109 -15.18 -20.24 -5.57
N ARG A 110 -15.23 -20.50 -4.25
CA ARG A 110 -14.95 -19.50 -3.21
C ARG A 110 -13.48 -19.15 -3.18
N LEU A 111 -12.61 -20.14 -3.36
CA LEU A 111 -11.17 -19.91 -3.48
C LEU A 111 -10.88 -18.99 -4.68
N ALA A 112 -11.47 -19.24 -5.84
CA ALA A 112 -11.30 -18.41 -7.03
C ALA A 112 -11.85 -16.98 -6.83
N GLU A 113 -12.99 -16.84 -6.16
CA GLU A 113 -13.58 -15.53 -5.84
C GLU A 113 -12.74 -14.74 -4.84
N ALA A 114 -12.28 -15.38 -3.77
CA ALA A 114 -11.38 -14.78 -2.79
C ALA A 114 -10.06 -14.36 -3.43
N ARG A 115 -9.50 -15.19 -4.34
CA ARG A 115 -8.32 -14.84 -5.13
C ARG A 115 -8.56 -13.61 -5.98
N LYS A 116 -9.69 -13.57 -6.70
CA LYS A 116 -10.07 -12.42 -7.54
C LYS A 116 -10.26 -11.15 -6.72
N SER A 117 -10.87 -11.26 -5.55
CA SER A 117 -11.10 -10.14 -4.64
C SER A 117 -9.78 -9.57 -4.10
N ALA A 118 -8.86 -10.43 -3.65
CA ALA A 118 -7.54 -10.01 -3.17
C ALA A 118 -6.73 -9.27 -4.25
N VAL A 119 -6.72 -9.79 -5.50
CA VAL A 119 -6.07 -9.11 -6.63
C VAL A 119 -6.76 -7.78 -6.96
N GLY A 120 -8.09 -7.71 -6.89
CA GLY A 120 -8.85 -6.47 -7.09
C GLY A 120 -8.53 -5.39 -6.05
N GLN A 121 -8.51 -5.74 -4.77
CA GLN A 121 -8.17 -4.81 -3.70
C GLN A 121 -6.73 -4.28 -3.81
N ALA A 122 -5.80 -5.17 -4.16
CA ALA A 122 -4.41 -4.80 -4.42
C ALA A 122 -4.32 -3.85 -5.63
N LEU A 123 -5.07 -4.12 -6.71
CA LEU A 123 -5.14 -3.27 -7.90
C LEU A 123 -5.65 -1.86 -7.56
N ASP A 124 -6.74 -1.75 -6.82
CA ASP A 124 -7.31 -0.46 -6.43
C ASP A 124 -6.37 0.33 -5.52
N THR A 125 -5.64 -0.37 -4.66
CA THR A 125 -4.61 0.24 -3.80
C THR A 125 -3.44 0.77 -4.62
N VAL A 126 -2.94 -0.01 -5.58
CA VAL A 126 -1.87 0.41 -6.51
C VAL A 126 -2.30 1.61 -7.34
N ARG A 127 -3.54 1.60 -7.87
CA ARG A 127 -4.11 2.73 -8.64
C ARG A 127 -4.13 4.02 -7.82
N ARG A 128 -4.78 4.00 -6.65
CA ARG A 128 -4.87 5.17 -5.75
C ARG A 128 -3.49 5.77 -5.44
N ARG A 129 -2.49 4.91 -5.25
CA ARG A 129 -1.11 5.31 -4.93
C ARG A 129 -0.39 5.96 -6.09
N ILE A 130 -0.56 5.42 -7.29
CA ILE A 130 0.02 5.98 -8.51
C ILE A 130 -0.68 7.29 -8.87
N ASP A 131 -2.00 7.37 -8.70
CA ASP A 131 -2.78 8.60 -8.90
C ASP A 131 -2.31 9.71 -7.95
N ALA A 132 -2.04 9.38 -6.67
CA ALA A 132 -1.49 10.31 -5.69
C ALA A 132 -0.07 10.82 -6.04
N MET A 133 0.66 10.13 -6.92
CA MET A 133 1.95 10.59 -7.42
C MET A 133 1.82 11.56 -8.61
N GLY A 134 0.60 11.75 -9.15
CA GLY A 134 0.36 12.62 -10.29
C GLY A 134 0.95 12.09 -11.60
N ILE A 135 1.16 10.77 -11.70
CA ILE A 135 1.63 10.13 -12.93
C ILE A 135 0.47 10.12 -13.92
N ALA A 136 0.63 10.79 -15.06
CA ALA A 136 -0.40 10.84 -16.08
C ALA A 136 -0.49 9.49 -16.82
N GLU A 137 -1.70 8.95 -16.90
CA GLU A 137 -2.06 7.79 -17.73
C GLU A 137 -1.26 6.49 -17.47
N PRO A 138 -1.15 6.00 -16.22
CA PRO A 138 -0.53 4.71 -15.94
C PRO A 138 -1.41 3.57 -16.49
N ASN A 139 -0.79 2.58 -17.13
CA ASN A 139 -1.49 1.36 -17.53
C ASN A 139 -1.30 0.30 -16.44
N ILE A 140 -2.39 -0.01 -15.72
CA ILE A 140 -2.35 -0.91 -14.55
C ILE A 140 -3.42 -1.99 -14.73
N TYR A 141 -2.98 -3.24 -14.81
CA TYR A 141 -3.86 -4.38 -15.07
C TYR A 141 -3.42 -5.65 -14.31
N PRO A 142 -4.38 -6.51 -13.92
CA PRO A 142 -4.06 -7.79 -13.29
C PRO A 142 -3.60 -8.82 -14.32
N LYS A 143 -2.63 -9.65 -13.95
CA LYS A 143 -2.09 -10.78 -14.72
C LYS A 143 -1.94 -11.99 -13.79
N ASN A 144 -2.93 -12.89 -13.79
CA ASN A 144 -3.00 -14.03 -12.88
C ASN A 144 -2.96 -13.61 -11.39
N ARG A 145 -1.84 -13.87 -10.70
CA ARG A 145 -1.58 -13.51 -9.30
C ARG A 145 -0.69 -12.26 -9.17
N GLN A 146 -0.47 -11.57 -10.28
CA GLN A 146 0.38 -10.41 -10.37
C GLN A 146 -0.43 -9.18 -10.80
N ILE A 147 0.06 -8.01 -10.43
CA ILE A 147 -0.37 -6.73 -10.97
C ILE A 147 0.76 -6.22 -11.83
N VAL A 148 0.45 -5.91 -13.08
CA VAL A 148 1.37 -5.29 -14.01
C VAL A 148 1.10 -3.80 -14.03
N ILE A 149 2.18 -3.03 -13.93
CA ILE A 149 2.17 -1.58 -13.88
C ILE A 149 3.13 -1.10 -14.95
N GLU A 150 2.59 -0.36 -15.91
CA GLU A 150 3.31 0.28 -17.00
C GLU A 150 3.15 1.80 -16.84
N LEU A 151 4.25 2.50 -16.59
CA LEU A 151 4.23 3.94 -16.33
C LEU A 151 4.89 4.70 -17.48
N PRO A 152 4.16 5.59 -18.18
CA PRO A 152 4.75 6.49 -19.15
C PRO A 152 5.50 7.63 -18.44
N GLY A 153 6.60 8.10 -19.01
CA GLY A 153 7.18 9.39 -18.62
C GLY A 153 8.04 9.42 -17.36
N LEU A 154 8.50 8.29 -16.81
CA LEU A 154 9.64 8.27 -15.89
C LEU A 154 10.96 8.48 -16.67
N SER A 155 11.08 9.62 -17.33
CA SER A 155 12.21 9.99 -18.20
C SER A 155 13.58 9.94 -17.51
N ASP A 156 13.62 10.03 -16.18
CA ASP A 156 14.87 9.94 -15.43
C ASP A 156 15.40 8.50 -15.32
N THR A 157 14.57 7.47 -15.41
CA THR A 157 15.04 6.07 -15.36
C THR A 157 15.78 5.65 -16.64
N ALA A 158 15.26 6.02 -17.82
CA ALA A 158 15.98 5.87 -19.08
C ALA A 158 17.26 6.73 -19.12
N THR A 159 17.28 7.84 -18.38
CA THR A 159 18.45 8.71 -18.24
C THR A 159 19.50 8.09 -17.32
N GLU A 160 19.11 7.46 -16.21
CA GLU A 160 19.99 6.74 -15.29
C GLU A 160 20.58 5.48 -15.93
N VAL A 161 19.76 4.68 -16.62
CA VAL A 161 20.24 3.51 -17.38
C VAL A 161 21.19 3.96 -18.49
N ARG A 162 20.89 5.07 -19.18
CA ARG A 162 21.79 5.67 -20.17
C ARG A 162 23.09 6.17 -19.53
N ALA A 163 23.03 6.81 -18.37
CA ALA A 163 24.20 7.30 -17.64
C ALA A 163 25.09 6.13 -17.19
N ALA A 164 24.50 5.09 -16.61
CA ALA A 164 25.21 3.86 -16.21
C ALA A 164 25.87 3.18 -17.43
N ARG A 165 25.14 3.08 -18.54
CA ARG A 165 25.69 2.56 -19.80
C ARG A 165 26.84 3.41 -20.34
N VAL A 166 26.72 4.74 -20.27
CA VAL A 166 27.79 5.66 -20.69
C VAL A 166 29.04 5.46 -19.84
N ASP A 167 28.90 5.33 -18.52
CA ASP A 167 30.04 5.07 -17.62
C ASP A 167 30.69 3.71 -17.94
N ALA A 168 29.89 2.65 -18.08
CA ALA A 168 30.36 1.31 -18.44
C ALA A 168 31.12 1.29 -19.78
N SER A 169 30.54 1.90 -20.82
CA SER A 169 31.15 1.96 -22.15
C SER A 169 32.43 2.80 -22.15
N THR A 170 32.47 3.90 -21.38
CA THR A 170 33.66 4.75 -21.26
C THR A 170 34.82 3.99 -20.60
N ARG A 171 34.55 3.28 -19.50
CA ARG A 171 35.52 2.41 -18.81
C ARG A 171 36.02 1.30 -19.72
N LEU A 172 35.12 0.63 -20.44
CA LEU A 172 35.47 -0.40 -21.40
C LEU A 172 36.40 0.14 -22.50
N ALA A 173 36.10 1.31 -23.06
CA ALA A 173 36.95 1.92 -24.08
C ALA A 173 38.35 2.28 -23.56
N GLU A 174 38.47 2.72 -22.31
CA GLU A 174 39.76 2.99 -21.69
C GLU A 174 40.59 1.71 -21.50
N LEU A 175 39.97 0.62 -21.07
CA LEU A 175 40.62 -0.69 -20.95
C LEU A 175 41.09 -1.21 -22.31
N LEU A 176 40.27 -1.10 -23.34
CA LEU A 176 40.60 -1.52 -24.70
C LEU A 176 41.77 -0.70 -25.28
N ARG A 177 41.77 0.63 -25.06
CA ARG A 177 42.90 1.49 -25.47
C ARG A 177 44.20 1.09 -24.77
N THR A 178 44.13 0.78 -23.48
CA THR A 178 45.28 0.32 -22.70
C THR A 178 45.79 -1.06 -23.16
N ALA A 179 44.88 -1.91 -23.65
CA ALA A 179 45.19 -3.24 -24.16
C ALA A 179 45.72 -3.26 -25.61
N GLY A 180 45.79 -2.11 -26.29
CA GLY A 180 46.37 -1.99 -27.62
C GLY A 180 45.40 -1.63 -28.76
N ALA A 181 44.15 -1.26 -28.45
CA ALA A 181 43.17 -0.77 -29.41
C ALA A 181 43.10 0.77 -29.44
N PRO A 182 43.90 1.47 -30.28
CA PRO A 182 44.03 2.92 -30.22
C PRO A 182 42.76 3.68 -30.65
N GLN A 183 41.94 3.07 -31.52
CA GLN A 183 40.76 3.70 -32.12
C GLN A 183 39.48 2.98 -31.70
N VAL A 184 38.99 3.32 -30.50
CA VAL A 184 37.73 2.79 -29.98
C VAL A 184 36.63 3.83 -30.16
N ILE A 185 35.61 3.48 -30.95
CA ILE A 185 34.44 4.31 -31.24
C ILE A 185 33.21 3.66 -30.59
N ILE A 186 32.44 4.45 -29.84
CA ILE A 186 31.17 4.03 -29.24
C ILE A 186 30.04 4.80 -29.92
N SER A 187 29.00 4.10 -30.34
CA SER A 187 27.81 4.68 -30.94
C SER A 187 26.56 4.25 -30.19
N ASP A 188 25.71 5.22 -29.86
CA ASP A 188 24.46 4.98 -29.15
C ASP A 188 23.42 4.27 -30.02
N ILE A 189 22.68 3.34 -29.42
CA ILE A 189 21.50 2.73 -30.03
C ILE A 189 20.28 3.49 -29.51
N LYS A 190 19.66 4.33 -30.35
CA LYS A 190 18.53 5.19 -29.95
C LYS A 190 17.35 4.42 -29.34
N ALA A 191 17.11 3.19 -29.80
CA ALA A 191 15.98 2.36 -29.37
C ALA A 191 16.21 1.65 -28.03
N ASP A 192 17.44 1.58 -27.52
CA ASP A 192 17.74 0.92 -26.24
C ASP A 192 18.74 1.76 -25.44
N PRO A 193 18.32 2.41 -24.34
CA PRO A 193 19.20 3.27 -23.54
C PRO A 193 20.38 2.50 -22.91
N GLY A 194 20.23 1.18 -22.71
CA GLY A 194 21.25 0.30 -22.16
C GLY A 194 22.19 -0.31 -23.20
N ALA A 195 21.96 -0.08 -24.50
CA ALA A 195 22.78 -0.67 -25.57
C ALA A 195 23.64 0.35 -26.31
N PHE A 196 24.75 -0.14 -26.86
CA PHE A 196 25.67 0.62 -27.69
C PHE A 196 26.41 -0.29 -28.68
N VAL A 197 26.89 0.30 -29.75
CA VAL A 197 27.79 -0.35 -30.71
C VAL A 197 29.22 0.08 -30.39
N LEU A 198 30.09 -0.89 -30.22
CA LEU A 198 31.53 -0.69 -30.11
C LEU A 198 32.16 -1.01 -31.47
N ARG A 199 32.92 -0.05 -32.02
CA ARG A 199 33.67 -0.22 -33.26
C ARG A 199 35.16 -0.01 -33.02
N ILE A 200 35.97 -0.96 -33.46
CA ILE A 200 37.43 -0.92 -33.42
C ILE A 200 37.94 -1.21 -34.84
N PRO A 201 38.15 -0.17 -35.66
CA PRO A 201 38.59 -0.35 -37.04
C PRO A 201 39.91 -1.11 -37.13
N GLU A 202 40.06 -1.95 -38.16
CA GLU A 202 41.30 -2.64 -38.56
C GLU A 202 41.86 -3.69 -37.59
N GLN A 203 41.36 -3.79 -36.36
CA GLN A 203 41.82 -4.74 -35.35
C GLN A 203 40.75 -5.76 -34.93
N GLY A 204 39.50 -5.58 -35.36
CA GLY A 204 38.37 -6.43 -34.98
C GLY A 204 37.92 -6.18 -33.54
N ALA A 205 36.64 -5.90 -33.33
CA ALA A 205 36.11 -5.55 -32.01
C ALA A 205 36.08 -6.75 -31.05
N ARG A 206 35.68 -7.93 -31.55
CA ARG A 206 35.57 -9.15 -30.73
C ARG A 206 36.93 -9.69 -30.28
N ASP A 207 37.92 -9.66 -31.16
CA ASP A 207 39.27 -10.13 -30.84
C ASP A 207 39.94 -9.20 -29.83
N SER A 208 39.75 -7.89 -30.00
CA SER A 208 40.20 -6.88 -29.03
C SER A 208 39.55 -7.06 -27.65
N LEU A 209 38.24 -7.37 -27.59
CA LEU A 209 37.55 -7.70 -26.34
C LEU A 209 38.13 -8.96 -25.68
N ARG A 210 38.32 -10.05 -26.43
CA ARG A 210 38.91 -11.28 -25.91
C ARG A 210 40.34 -11.07 -25.41
N GLN A 211 41.13 -10.25 -26.09
CA GLN A 211 42.49 -9.94 -25.68
C GLN A 211 42.52 -9.13 -24.38
N ALA A 212 41.63 -8.15 -24.23
CA ALA A 212 41.61 -7.26 -23.07
C ALA A 212 40.90 -7.87 -21.84
N LEU A 213 39.88 -8.69 -22.07
CA LEU A 213 38.91 -9.13 -21.06
C LEU A 213 38.63 -10.64 -21.10
N GLY A 214 39.42 -11.45 -21.81
CA GLY A 214 39.11 -12.86 -22.04
C GLY A 214 38.87 -13.70 -20.78
N ALA A 215 39.52 -13.39 -19.65
CA ALA A 215 39.27 -14.05 -18.37
C ALA A 215 37.98 -13.58 -17.66
N SER A 216 37.46 -12.42 -18.06
CA SER A 216 36.28 -11.75 -17.52
C SER A 216 35.03 -11.98 -18.37
N ILE A 217 35.15 -12.68 -19.51
CA ILE A 217 34.02 -13.04 -20.39
C ILE A 217 33.57 -14.46 -20.04
N SER A 218 32.30 -14.59 -19.65
CA SER A 218 31.67 -15.88 -19.36
C SER A 218 31.34 -16.67 -20.63
N ALA A 219 30.94 -17.94 -20.46
CA ALA A 219 30.51 -18.79 -21.58
C ALA A 219 29.23 -18.28 -22.27
N ASP A 220 28.41 -17.50 -21.57
CA ASP A 220 27.17 -16.90 -22.06
C ASP A 220 27.42 -15.48 -22.63
N ASP A 221 28.66 -15.15 -22.99
CA ASP A 221 29.04 -13.86 -23.60
C ASP A 221 28.76 -12.63 -22.71
N VAL A 222 28.69 -12.83 -21.38
CA VAL A 222 28.61 -11.75 -20.38
C VAL A 222 30.01 -11.36 -19.90
N ILE A 223 30.32 -10.07 -19.97
CA ILE A 223 31.51 -9.43 -19.42
C ILE A 223 31.22 -9.06 -17.95
N ILE A 224 31.97 -9.69 -17.04
CA ILE A 224 31.92 -9.43 -15.59
C ILE A 224 33.34 -9.03 -15.16
N ASP A 225 33.59 -7.73 -15.02
CA ASP A 225 34.92 -7.20 -14.68
C ASP A 225 34.79 -6.06 -13.66
N ASP A 226 35.49 -6.14 -12.54
CA ASP A 226 35.43 -5.14 -11.46
C ASP A 226 35.83 -3.72 -11.89
N ARG A 227 36.54 -3.58 -13.02
CA ARG A 227 36.95 -2.28 -13.57
C ARG A 227 35.84 -1.63 -14.40
N ILE A 228 34.77 -2.36 -14.73
CA ILE A 228 33.63 -1.88 -15.50
C ILE A 228 32.40 -1.84 -14.57
N PRO A 229 31.72 -0.68 -14.43
CA PRO A 229 30.53 -0.57 -13.63
C PRO A 229 29.37 -1.31 -14.31
N GLY A 230 28.89 -2.38 -13.67
CA GLY A 230 27.81 -3.21 -14.18
C GLY A 230 28.27 -4.25 -15.21
N GLU A 231 27.45 -5.27 -15.41
CA GLU A 231 27.72 -6.37 -16.34
C GLU A 231 27.25 -6.01 -17.75
N LEU A 232 28.05 -6.37 -18.75
CA LEU A 232 27.74 -6.13 -20.17
C LEU A 232 27.54 -7.46 -20.90
N GLN A 233 26.43 -7.60 -21.60
CA GLN A 233 26.16 -8.71 -22.51
C GLN A 233 26.68 -8.34 -23.92
N ILE A 234 27.48 -9.22 -24.51
CA ILE A 234 27.74 -9.17 -25.95
C ILE A 234 26.52 -9.74 -26.66
N VAL A 235 25.92 -8.96 -27.54
CA VAL A 235 24.73 -9.34 -28.29
C VAL A 235 25.17 -10.21 -29.48
N PRO A 236 24.57 -11.40 -29.68
CA PRO A 236 24.81 -12.21 -30.87
C PRO A 236 24.47 -11.44 -32.14
N ASP A 237 25.28 -11.60 -33.19
CA ASP A 237 24.95 -11.01 -34.49
C ASP A 237 23.69 -11.66 -35.07
N ASP A 238 22.90 -10.87 -35.79
CA ASP A 238 21.76 -11.39 -36.54
C ASP A 238 22.25 -12.40 -37.59
N PRO A 239 21.74 -13.64 -37.62
CA PRO A 239 22.13 -14.67 -38.58
C PRO A 239 22.03 -14.25 -40.05
N GLY A 240 21.26 -13.20 -40.37
CA GLY A 240 21.08 -12.68 -41.73
C GLY A 240 21.87 -11.40 -42.06
N ALA A 241 22.56 -10.78 -41.12
CA ALA A 241 23.30 -9.53 -41.34
C ALA A 241 24.77 -9.78 -41.72
N PRO A 242 25.39 -8.92 -42.56
CA PRO A 242 26.83 -8.98 -42.80
C PRO A 242 27.59 -8.85 -41.48
N LEU A 243 28.42 -9.84 -41.16
CA LEU A 243 29.31 -9.79 -40.00
C LEU A 243 30.39 -8.72 -40.24
N ASP A 244 30.27 -7.56 -39.61
CA ASP A 244 31.34 -6.56 -39.56
C ASP A 244 32.25 -6.89 -38.37
N ALA A 245 33.42 -7.47 -38.68
CA ALA A 245 34.40 -7.90 -37.70
C ALA A 245 34.90 -6.75 -36.80
N ASP A 246 34.83 -5.52 -37.30
CA ASP A 246 35.24 -4.32 -36.57
C ASP A 246 34.16 -3.83 -35.60
N THR A 247 32.98 -4.45 -35.57
CA THR A 247 31.86 -4.03 -34.70
C THR A 247 31.38 -5.14 -33.79
N VAL A 248 30.90 -4.73 -32.62
CA VAL A 248 30.20 -5.60 -31.68
C VAL A 248 29.12 -4.82 -30.97
N HIS A 249 27.96 -5.45 -30.82
CA HIS A 249 26.83 -4.88 -30.10
C HIS A 249 26.92 -5.30 -28.64
N LEU A 250 26.85 -4.33 -27.74
CA LEU A 250 26.91 -4.55 -26.30
C LEU A 250 25.71 -3.92 -25.62
N THR A 251 25.28 -4.52 -24.53
CA THR A 251 24.17 -4.01 -23.74
C THR A 251 24.35 -4.29 -22.25
N LEU A 252 23.87 -3.43 -21.37
CA LEU A 252 23.77 -3.76 -19.94
C LEU A 252 22.87 -4.99 -19.77
N THR A 253 23.31 -5.96 -18.97
CA THR A 253 22.48 -7.13 -18.62
C THR A 253 21.19 -6.70 -17.91
N GLU A 254 20.17 -7.55 -17.92
CA GLU A 254 18.92 -7.32 -17.17
C GLU A 254 19.24 -7.04 -15.68
N ALA A 255 20.11 -7.85 -15.07
CA ALA A 255 20.55 -7.67 -13.68
C ALA A 255 21.26 -6.33 -13.43
N ALA A 256 22.10 -5.87 -14.36
CA ALA A 256 22.77 -4.58 -14.23
C ALA A 256 21.79 -3.41 -14.35
N ARG A 257 20.80 -3.49 -15.25
CA ARG A 257 19.73 -2.49 -15.39
C ARG A 257 18.87 -2.44 -14.13
N ASP A 258 18.48 -3.59 -13.59
CA ASP A 258 17.68 -3.69 -12.38
C ASP A 258 18.39 -3.07 -11.18
N LYS A 259 19.71 -3.27 -11.06
CA LYS A 259 20.52 -2.66 -10.01
C LYS A 259 20.55 -1.13 -10.10
N VAL A 260 20.72 -0.58 -11.30
CA VAL A 260 20.70 0.87 -11.55
C VAL A 260 19.34 1.46 -11.20
N LEU A 261 18.25 0.82 -11.63
CA LEU A 261 16.89 1.25 -11.32
C LEU A 261 16.59 1.16 -9.82
N ALA A 262 17.03 0.10 -9.15
CA ALA A 262 16.89 -0.05 -7.70
C ALA A 262 17.65 1.01 -6.90
N GLU A 263 18.62 1.71 -7.50
CA GLU A 263 19.38 2.80 -6.87
C GLU A 263 18.77 4.20 -7.07
N SER A 264 17.86 4.34 -8.03
CA SER A 264 17.17 5.58 -8.36
C SER A 264 16.30 6.12 -7.23
N SER A 265 16.38 7.43 -6.97
CA SER A 265 15.61 8.08 -5.90
C SER A 265 14.11 8.13 -6.18
N ASP A 266 13.72 8.31 -7.43
CA ASP A 266 12.31 8.44 -7.82
C ASP A 266 11.65 7.06 -7.92
N PHE A 267 12.39 6.07 -8.40
CA PHE A 267 11.97 4.68 -8.38
C PHE A 267 11.80 4.14 -6.95
N ARG A 268 12.77 4.38 -6.06
CA ARG A 268 12.66 3.97 -4.64
C ARG A 268 11.48 4.64 -3.94
N ARG A 269 11.14 5.88 -4.30
CA ARG A 269 9.94 6.55 -3.78
C ARG A 269 8.67 5.85 -4.26
N LEU A 270 8.60 5.53 -5.55
CA LEU A 270 7.47 4.82 -6.16
C LEU A 270 7.28 3.43 -5.54
N LEU A 271 8.36 2.65 -5.44
CA LEU A 271 8.37 1.34 -4.83
C LEU A 271 7.92 1.40 -3.37
N LYS A 272 8.48 2.32 -2.58
CA LYS A 272 8.10 2.51 -1.17
C LYS A 272 6.65 2.91 -0.99
N ILE A 273 6.05 3.61 -1.94
CA ILE A 273 4.64 4.00 -1.90
C ILE A 273 3.75 2.80 -2.26
N ILE A 274 4.09 2.04 -3.30
CA ILE A 274 3.37 0.82 -3.72
C ILE A 274 3.47 -0.29 -2.68
N GLU A 275 4.60 -0.41 -1.97
CA GLU A 275 4.85 -1.44 -0.95
C GLU A 275 4.24 -1.12 0.42
N ARG A 276 3.79 0.12 0.68
CA ARG A 276 3.24 0.47 2.01
C ARG A 276 2.07 -0.47 2.36
N SER A 277 2.08 -1.14 3.49
CA SER A 277 0.84 -1.70 4.04
C SER A 277 -0.11 -0.53 4.35
N ALA A 278 -1.44 -0.71 4.25
CA ALA A 278 -2.37 0.33 4.70
C ALA A 278 -2.03 0.69 6.16
N VAL A 279 -1.59 1.93 6.39
CA VAL A 279 -1.10 2.33 7.72
C VAL A 279 -2.30 2.85 8.49
N LEU A 280 -2.76 2.07 9.47
CA LEU A 280 -3.72 2.57 10.45
C LEU A 280 -2.99 3.56 11.38
N GLU A 281 -3.52 4.76 11.50
CA GLU A 281 -3.02 5.75 12.44
C GLU A 281 -4.17 6.33 13.26
N MET A 282 -4.01 6.33 14.58
CA MET A 282 -4.91 7.00 15.50
C MET A 282 -4.26 8.30 15.96
N ARG A 283 -4.90 9.41 15.62
CA ARG A 283 -4.41 10.77 15.89
C ARG A 283 -5.46 11.55 16.66
N MET A 284 -5.01 12.41 17.56
CA MET A 284 -5.92 13.36 18.20
C MET A 284 -6.33 14.45 17.22
N ILE A 285 -7.63 14.74 17.18
CA ILE A 285 -8.16 15.93 16.52
C ILE A 285 -7.96 17.12 17.47
N ASP A 286 -7.49 18.25 16.93
CA ASP A 286 -7.24 19.50 17.64
C ASP A 286 -8.03 20.63 16.98
N ASP A 287 -9.19 20.91 17.55
CA ASP A 287 -10.12 21.94 17.06
C ASP A 287 -10.20 23.12 18.04
N GLU A 288 -9.34 23.14 19.05
CA GLU A 288 -9.36 24.11 20.15
C GLU A 288 -8.09 24.96 20.26
N THR A 289 -6.92 24.43 19.84
CA THR A 289 -5.65 25.13 19.99
C THR A 289 -5.65 26.41 19.14
N PRO A 290 -5.43 27.59 19.76
CA PRO A 290 -5.33 28.84 19.02
C PRO A 290 -4.20 28.81 17.99
N PHE A 291 -4.51 29.23 16.76
CA PHE A 291 -3.54 29.34 15.69
C PHE A 291 -2.82 30.68 15.74
N ALA A 292 -1.49 30.64 15.89
CA ALA A 292 -0.64 31.84 15.97
C ALA A 292 -1.20 32.86 16.98
N ASP A 293 -1.15 34.15 16.65
CA ASP A 293 -1.64 35.23 17.52
C ASP A 293 -3.13 35.54 17.31
N THR A 294 -3.88 34.66 16.61
CA THR A 294 -5.29 34.91 16.27
C THR A 294 -6.24 34.71 17.45
N GLY A 295 -5.79 33.97 18.47
CA GLY A 295 -6.63 33.58 19.61
C GLY A 295 -7.77 32.63 19.25
N LYS A 296 -7.77 32.04 18.04
CA LYS A 296 -8.84 31.19 17.51
C LYS A 296 -8.29 29.91 16.89
N PRO A 297 -9.04 28.80 16.91
CA PRO A 297 -8.65 27.58 16.20
C PRO A 297 -8.41 27.82 14.71
N TYR A 298 -7.55 27.01 14.10
CA TYR A 298 -7.05 27.25 12.75
C TYR A 298 -8.14 27.45 11.69
N LEU A 299 -9.09 26.53 11.58
CA LEU A 299 -10.16 26.60 10.58
C LEU A 299 -11.08 27.81 10.80
N GLN A 300 -11.34 28.17 12.05
CA GLN A 300 -12.08 29.39 12.38
C GLN A 300 -11.29 30.63 11.96
N ALA A 301 -9.99 30.68 12.24
CA ALA A 301 -9.14 31.82 11.88
C ALA A 301 -9.08 32.02 10.35
N ILE A 302 -9.00 30.94 9.57
CA ILE A 302 -9.04 30.97 8.10
C ILE A 302 -10.38 31.53 7.61
N TYR A 303 -11.50 31.04 8.15
CA TYR A 303 -12.83 31.49 7.77
C TYR A 303 -13.03 32.98 8.06
N GLU A 304 -12.72 33.40 9.28
CA GLU A 304 -12.94 34.79 9.70
C GLU A 304 -11.97 35.80 9.05
N ALA A 305 -10.80 35.34 8.60
CA ALA A 305 -9.92 36.14 7.77
C ALA A 305 -10.46 36.39 6.35
N GLY A 306 -11.60 35.79 5.99
CA GLY A 306 -12.25 35.99 4.70
C GLY A 306 -11.52 35.33 3.53
N LEU A 307 -10.70 34.31 3.81
CA LEU A 307 -9.91 33.60 2.78
C LEU A 307 -10.78 32.68 1.91
N VAL A 308 -11.93 32.24 2.43
CA VAL A 308 -12.93 31.50 1.65
C VAL A 308 -13.88 32.48 0.99
N THR A 309 -13.92 32.48 -0.34
CA THR A 309 -14.79 33.37 -1.12
C THR A 309 -15.84 32.60 -1.91
N GLN A 310 -16.93 33.28 -2.28
CA GLN A 310 -17.98 32.68 -3.10
C GLN A 310 -17.41 32.20 -4.44
N GLY A 311 -17.80 30.98 -4.85
CA GLY A 311 -17.38 30.37 -6.12
C GLY A 311 -16.20 29.40 -6.00
N MET A 312 -15.56 29.28 -4.83
CA MET A 312 -14.46 28.33 -4.61
C MET A 312 -14.88 26.86 -4.49
N GLY A 313 -16.19 26.56 -4.49
CA GLY A 313 -16.68 25.20 -4.27
C GLY A 313 -16.54 24.68 -2.83
N ILE A 314 -16.09 25.53 -1.91
CA ILE A 314 -15.90 25.22 -0.48
C ILE A 314 -17.09 25.77 0.32
N ALA A 315 -17.74 24.90 1.08
CA ALA A 315 -18.71 25.27 2.09
C ALA A 315 -18.06 25.23 3.47
N VAL A 316 -18.51 26.08 4.38
CA VAL A 316 -18.02 26.09 5.77
C VAL A 316 -19.22 25.96 6.68
N ASN A 317 -19.16 25.01 7.61
CA ASN A 317 -20.20 24.80 8.61
C ASN A 317 -19.60 24.75 10.02
N LYS A 318 -20.47 24.94 11.00
CA LYS A 318 -20.20 24.71 12.41
C LYS A 318 -20.74 23.35 12.80
N MET A 319 -19.94 22.52 13.43
CA MET A 319 -20.36 21.18 13.84
C MET A 319 -21.10 21.25 15.18
N SER A 320 -22.40 21.01 15.20
CA SER A 320 -23.17 20.85 16.44
C SER A 320 -22.88 19.49 17.08
N ASP A 321 -22.94 19.41 18.41
CA ASP A 321 -22.83 18.16 19.20
C ASP A 321 -21.48 17.42 19.08
N TYR A 322 -20.37 18.18 19.08
CA TYR A 322 -19.01 17.68 18.89
C TYR A 322 -18.40 16.88 20.08
N GLY A 323 -18.99 16.97 21.29
CA GLY A 323 -18.50 16.36 22.53
C GLY A 323 -18.21 17.36 23.66
N ASN A 324 -17.91 16.88 24.87
CA ASN A 324 -17.70 17.70 26.08
C ASN A 324 -16.26 17.57 26.62
N ASP A 325 -15.35 18.51 26.35
CA ASP A 325 -13.97 18.46 26.86
C ASP A 325 -13.92 18.93 28.33
N LYS A 326 -13.65 18.03 29.29
CA LYS A 326 -13.42 18.37 30.72
C LYS A 326 -14.45 19.35 31.34
N GLY A 327 -15.71 19.27 30.93
CA GLY A 327 -16.80 20.15 31.39
C GLY A 327 -16.91 21.50 30.67
N VAL A 328 -16.07 21.75 29.66
CA VAL A 328 -16.17 22.87 28.72
C VAL A 328 -16.56 22.30 27.35
N THR A 329 -17.76 22.65 26.88
CA THR A 329 -18.19 22.33 25.52
C THR A 329 -17.24 23.00 24.52
N VAL A 330 -16.59 22.24 23.64
CA VAL A 330 -16.01 22.80 22.40
C VAL A 330 -17.19 23.29 21.58
N LYS A 331 -17.51 24.58 21.71
CA LYS A 331 -18.70 25.14 21.05
C LYS A 331 -18.41 25.31 19.56
N ASP A 332 -18.93 24.37 18.79
CA ASP A 332 -19.21 24.52 17.38
C ASP A 332 -17.95 24.73 16.49
N PRO A 333 -17.04 23.74 16.42
CA PRO A 333 -15.83 23.87 15.60
C PRO A 333 -16.19 24.03 14.12
N TYR A 334 -15.35 24.81 13.44
CA TYR A 334 -15.50 25.10 12.02
C TYR A 334 -14.95 23.94 11.20
N VAL A 335 -15.74 23.47 10.24
CA VAL A 335 -15.37 22.40 9.31
C VAL A 335 -15.61 22.89 7.89
N PHE A 336 -14.67 22.58 6.99
CA PHE A 336 -14.71 22.97 5.60
C PHE A 336 -15.08 21.74 4.78
N PHE A 337 -16.00 21.92 3.83
CA PHE A 337 -16.56 20.86 3.00
C PHE A 337 -16.39 21.18 1.52
N ALA A 338 -16.13 20.16 0.71
CA ALA A 338 -16.18 20.25 -0.75
C ALA A 338 -16.68 18.94 -1.36
N LYS A 339 -17.12 18.99 -2.63
CA LYS A 339 -17.57 17.77 -3.34
C LYS A 339 -16.43 16.81 -3.63
N ASP A 340 -15.23 17.34 -3.86
CA ASP A 340 -14.00 16.60 -4.12
C ASP A 340 -12.89 17.05 -3.16
N ARG A 341 -11.97 16.12 -2.88
CA ARG A 341 -10.84 16.34 -1.98
C ARG A 341 -9.85 17.38 -2.54
N GLU A 342 -9.63 17.35 -3.85
CA GLU A 342 -8.69 18.21 -4.58
C GLU A 342 -9.00 19.70 -4.37
N THR A 343 -10.28 20.09 -4.33
CA THR A 343 -10.70 21.46 -4.05
C THR A 343 -10.22 21.94 -2.69
N LEU A 344 -10.34 21.11 -1.65
CA LEU A 344 -9.84 21.46 -0.32
C LEU A 344 -8.31 21.50 -0.31
N GLU A 345 -7.66 20.46 -0.85
CA GLU A 345 -6.19 20.38 -0.90
C GLU A 345 -5.58 21.57 -1.65
N GLY A 346 -6.12 21.89 -2.82
CA GLY A 346 -5.70 23.05 -3.62
C GLY A 346 -5.87 24.37 -2.88
N PHE A 347 -6.97 24.54 -2.12
CA PHE A 347 -7.16 25.74 -1.30
C PHE A 347 -6.09 25.86 -0.20
N PHE A 348 -5.90 24.81 0.61
CA PHE A 348 -4.97 24.86 1.74
C PHE A 348 -3.49 24.89 1.30
N ALA A 349 -3.14 24.25 0.18
CA ALA A 349 -1.79 24.28 -0.38
C ALA A 349 -1.38 25.68 -0.87
N ASN A 350 -2.34 26.46 -1.36
CA ASN A 350 -2.12 27.81 -1.88
C ASN A 350 -2.25 28.92 -0.82
N LEU A 351 -2.43 28.56 0.45
CA LEU A 351 -2.47 29.54 1.53
C LEU A 351 -1.13 30.28 1.68
N PRO A 352 -1.15 31.60 1.97
CA PRO A 352 0.06 32.35 2.26
C PRO A 352 0.86 31.74 3.42
N ALA A 353 2.17 31.95 3.44
CA ALA A 353 3.07 31.30 4.39
C ALA A 353 2.69 31.50 5.88
N GLN A 354 2.13 32.66 6.23
CA GLN A 354 1.66 32.97 7.59
C GLN A 354 0.43 32.15 8.04
N TRP A 355 -0.25 31.51 7.09
CA TRP A 355 -1.42 30.65 7.32
C TRP A 355 -1.08 29.16 7.24
N ARG A 356 0.21 28.80 7.15
CA ARG A 356 0.63 27.40 7.18
C ARG A 356 0.53 26.85 8.60
N LEU A 357 0.01 25.64 8.73
CA LEU A 357 -0.01 24.91 9.99
C LEU A 357 1.42 24.68 10.50
N PRO A 358 1.65 24.75 11.83
CA PRO A 358 2.92 24.35 12.41
C PRO A 358 3.13 22.85 12.22
N SER A 359 4.39 22.40 12.21
CA SER A 359 4.73 20.98 11.99
C SER A 359 4.17 20.03 13.05
N SER A 360 3.70 20.54 14.18
CA SER A 360 3.01 19.76 15.21
C SER A 360 1.58 19.35 14.83
N HIS A 361 1.00 19.97 13.79
CA HIS A 361 -0.35 19.70 13.29
C HIS A 361 -0.33 19.41 11.80
N MET A 362 -1.33 18.66 11.37
CA MET A 362 -1.57 18.34 9.98
C MET A 362 -3.04 18.53 9.64
N LEU A 363 -3.29 18.85 8.38
CA LEU A 363 -4.62 18.84 7.81
C LEU A 363 -4.89 17.44 7.25
N ALA A 364 -6.05 16.88 7.59
CA ALA A 364 -6.52 15.60 7.10
C ALA A 364 -7.94 15.74 6.53
N TYR A 365 -8.39 14.73 5.78
CA TYR A 365 -9.67 14.76 5.09
C TYR A 365 -10.42 13.45 5.27
N GLY A 366 -11.74 13.51 5.44
CA GLY A 366 -12.60 12.34 5.50
C GLY A 366 -13.91 12.57 4.78
N ARG A 367 -14.63 11.49 4.49
CA ARG A 367 -15.93 11.54 3.82
C ARG A 367 -17.06 11.61 4.84
N THR A 368 -18.08 12.40 4.56
CA THR A 368 -19.29 12.47 5.39
C THR A 368 -20.54 12.73 4.53
N PRO A 369 -21.70 12.14 4.85
CA PRO A 369 -22.95 12.48 4.19
C PRO A 369 -23.41 13.89 4.61
N MET A 370 -23.74 14.74 3.64
CA MET A 370 -24.24 16.09 3.87
C MET A 370 -25.45 16.38 2.99
N ILE A 371 -26.54 16.85 3.60
CA ILE A 371 -27.72 17.31 2.86
C ILE A 371 -27.43 18.72 2.33
N LEU A 372 -27.08 18.82 1.05
CA LEU A 372 -26.71 20.09 0.41
C LEU A 372 -27.91 20.98 0.09
N ARG A 373 -29.10 20.39 -0.03
CA ARG A 373 -30.35 21.10 -0.34
C ARG A 373 -31.47 20.58 0.54
N ARG A 374 -32.29 21.49 1.07
CA ARG A 374 -33.42 21.13 1.94
C ARG A 374 -34.36 20.15 1.22
N GLY A 375 -34.52 18.94 1.78
CA GLY A 375 -35.37 17.88 1.22
C GLY A 375 -34.73 17.04 0.11
N ALA A 376 -33.43 17.18 -0.14
CA ALA A 376 -32.67 16.26 -1.00
C ALA A 376 -32.06 15.13 -0.18
N GLU A 377 -31.71 14.04 -0.86
CA GLU A 377 -30.91 12.95 -0.29
C GLU A 377 -29.52 13.47 0.13
N PRO A 378 -28.91 12.89 1.18
CA PRO A 378 -27.55 13.22 1.56
C PRO A 378 -26.57 12.92 0.41
N GLU A 379 -25.74 13.90 0.04
CA GLU A 379 -24.61 13.70 -0.86
C GLU A 379 -23.33 13.48 -0.03
N THR A 380 -22.50 12.51 -0.41
CA THR A 380 -21.18 12.36 0.20
C THR A 380 -20.29 13.53 -0.18
N VAL A 381 -19.73 14.21 0.82
CA VAL A 381 -18.76 15.30 0.66
C VAL A 381 -17.49 15.00 1.43
N TRP A 382 -16.42 15.68 1.05
CA TRP A 382 -15.16 15.68 1.80
C TRP A 382 -15.19 16.77 2.86
N GLN A 383 -14.71 16.45 4.06
CA GLN A 383 -14.59 17.38 5.17
C GLN A 383 -13.16 17.43 5.72
N THR A 384 -12.77 18.59 6.27
CA THR A 384 -11.45 18.81 6.88
C THR A 384 -11.39 18.38 8.34
N TYR A 385 -10.22 17.91 8.77
CA TYR A 385 -9.86 17.67 10.16
C TYR A 385 -8.49 18.28 10.45
N ILE A 386 -8.33 18.91 11.62
CA ILE A 386 -7.02 19.30 12.12
C ILE A 386 -6.55 18.24 13.11
N CYS A 387 -5.50 17.54 12.75
CA CYS A 387 -4.97 16.44 13.55
C CYS A 387 -3.58 16.81 14.09
N LYS A 388 -3.20 16.24 15.23
CA LYS A 388 -1.80 16.26 15.66
C LYS A 388 -0.95 15.47 14.66
N SER A 389 0.23 16.01 14.32
CA SER A 389 1.19 15.40 13.38
C SER A 389 1.86 14.15 13.93
N ARG A 390 1.78 13.88 15.23
CA ARG A 390 2.22 12.63 15.84
C ARG A 390 1.01 11.71 16.04
N ALA A 391 1.07 10.52 15.47
CA ALA A 391 0.14 9.45 15.80
C ALA A 391 0.47 8.90 17.21
N GLU A 392 -0.56 8.72 18.02
CA GLU A 392 -0.43 8.17 19.37
C GLU A 392 -0.42 6.64 19.34
N VAL A 393 -1.20 6.06 18.43
CA VAL A 393 -1.22 4.62 18.13
C VAL A 393 -1.13 4.44 16.61
N THR A 394 -0.27 3.50 16.19
CA THR A 394 -0.08 3.13 14.79
C THR A 394 -0.41 1.65 14.60
N GLY A 395 -0.58 1.23 13.34
CA GLY A 395 -0.83 -0.15 12.97
C GLY A 395 0.21 -1.15 13.49
N GLU A 396 1.44 -0.70 13.78
CA GLU A 396 2.49 -1.53 14.39
C GLU A 396 2.14 -2.01 15.79
N SER A 397 1.28 -1.28 16.50
CA SER A 397 0.86 -1.62 17.86
C SER A 397 -0.39 -2.52 17.90
N ILE A 398 -0.84 -3.06 16.76
CA ILE A 398 -2.03 -3.92 16.66
C ILE A 398 -1.59 -5.39 16.65
N VAL A 399 -2.14 -6.17 17.59
CA VAL A 399 -1.96 -7.62 17.69
C VAL A 399 -2.97 -8.37 16.83
N SER A 400 -4.23 -7.91 16.81
CA SER A 400 -5.30 -8.51 15.98
C SER A 400 -6.37 -7.49 15.63
N ALA A 401 -7.03 -7.67 14.48
CA ALA A 401 -8.15 -6.87 14.01
C ALA A 401 -9.22 -7.78 13.43
N ASN A 402 -10.44 -7.72 13.96
CA ASN A 402 -11.56 -8.55 13.50
C ASN A 402 -12.74 -7.66 13.12
N VAL A 403 -13.34 -7.91 11.97
CA VAL A 403 -14.58 -7.23 11.58
C VAL A 403 -15.74 -7.99 12.21
N THR A 404 -16.50 -7.28 13.02
CA THR A 404 -17.73 -7.72 13.66
C THR A 404 -18.88 -6.90 13.11
N PHE A 405 -20.12 -7.34 13.27
CA PHE A 405 -21.29 -6.51 12.95
C PHE A 405 -22.01 -6.21 14.25
N SER A 406 -22.38 -4.94 14.45
CA SER A 406 -23.21 -4.56 15.58
C SER A 406 -24.54 -5.31 15.51
N GLN A 407 -24.89 -6.03 16.57
CA GLN A 407 -26.16 -6.77 16.63
C GLN A 407 -27.38 -5.85 16.70
N GLU A 408 -27.17 -4.57 17.05
CA GLU A 408 -28.23 -3.59 17.23
C GLU A 408 -28.50 -2.79 15.95
N THR A 409 -27.44 -2.44 15.21
CA THR A 409 -27.52 -1.56 14.03
C THR A 409 -27.17 -2.25 12.71
N GLY A 410 -26.63 -3.47 12.74
CA GLY A 410 -26.17 -4.18 11.54
C GLY A 410 -24.94 -3.54 10.86
N THR A 411 -24.34 -2.52 11.47
CA THR A 411 -23.20 -1.80 10.91
C THR A 411 -21.89 -2.57 11.14
N PRO A 412 -20.98 -2.61 10.15
CA PRO A 412 -19.65 -3.21 10.34
C PRO A 412 -18.85 -2.44 11.39
N GLU A 413 -18.31 -3.16 12.37
CA GLU A 413 -17.44 -2.66 13.44
C GLU A 413 -16.12 -3.42 13.42
N VAL A 414 -14.99 -2.73 13.37
CA VAL A 414 -13.67 -3.33 13.51
C VAL A 414 -13.29 -3.36 14.99
N SER A 415 -13.17 -4.55 15.55
CA SER A 415 -12.60 -4.79 16.87
C SER A 415 -11.09 -5.00 16.76
N LEU A 416 -10.32 -4.12 17.39
CA LEU A 416 -8.86 -4.14 17.42
C LEU A 416 -8.37 -4.56 18.81
N LYS A 417 -7.28 -5.32 18.84
CA LYS A 417 -6.50 -5.60 20.04
C LYS A 417 -5.10 -5.02 19.89
N LEU A 418 -4.71 -4.17 20.81
CA LEU A 418 -3.40 -3.55 20.85
C LEU A 418 -2.39 -4.42 21.62
N ASP A 419 -1.12 -4.27 21.30
CA ASP A 419 -0.03 -4.81 22.11
C ASP A 419 0.09 -4.04 23.43
N ARG A 420 0.99 -4.46 24.31
CA ARG A 420 1.14 -3.82 25.63
C ARG A 420 1.47 -2.33 25.53
N LEU A 421 2.34 -1.94 24.60
CA LEU A 421 2.78 -0.54 24.46
C LEU A 421 1.68 0.32 23.84
N GLY A 422 0.97 -0.22 22.84
CA GLY A 422 -0.19 0.42 22.21
C GLY A 422 -1.34 0.59 23.19
N ALA A 423 -1.61 -0.42 24.01
CA ALA A 423 -2.63 -0.37 25.06
C ALA A 423 -2.33 0.73 26.08
N ASP A 424 -1.09 0.80 26.57
CA ASP A 424 -0.66 1.84 27.53
C ASP A 424 -0.82 3.25 26.94
N ARG A 425 -0.42 3.44 25.68
CA ARG A 425 -0.55 4.72 24.95
C ARG A 425 -2.01 5.09 24.71
N PHE A 426 -2.83 4.15 24.28
CA PHE A 426 -4.24 4.37 24.02
C PHE A 426 -5.01 4.68 25.32
N GLU A 427 -4.68 4.01 26.42
CA GLU A 427 -5.28 4.27 27.73
C GLU A 427 -4.92 5.67 28.24
N GLN A 428 -3.67 6.11 28.05
CA GLN A 428 -3.27 7.47 28.38
C GLN A 428 -4.02 8.49 27.51
N MET A 429 -4.01 8.28 26.20
CA MET A 429 -4.68 9.16 25.24
C MET A 429 -6.17 9.29 25.51
N SER A 430 -6.90 8.18 25.66
CA SER A 430 -8.34 8.20 25.95
C SER A 430 -8.65 8.86 27.30
N GLY A 431 -7.83 8.63 28.32
CA GLY A 431 -8.02 9.24 29.64
C GLY A 431 -7.77 10.74 29.70
N GLU A 432 -6.81 11.24 28.94
CA GLU A 432 -6.46 12.67 28.91
C GLU A 432 -7.43 13.52 28.07
N ASN A 433 -8.19 12.87 27.18
CA ASN A 433 -8.98 13.49 26.11
C ASN A 433 -10.47 13.08 26.12
N ILE A 434 -11.04 12.77 27.29
CA ILE A 434 -12.48 12.49 27.44
C ILE A 434 -13.31 13.65 26.90
N GLY A 435 -14.25 13.32 26.03
CA GLY A 435 -15.18 14.19 25.32
C GLY A 435 -14.61 14.86 24.07
N ARG A 436 -13.39 14.50 23.66
CA ARG A 436 -12.76 14.94 22.41
C ARG A 436 -12.81 13.86 21.35
N LYS A 437 -12.74 14.28 20.08
CA LYS A 437 -12.64 13.38 18.94
C LYS A 437 -11.21 12.90 18.71
N MET A 438 -11.11 11.68 18.21
CA MET A 438 -9.91 11.07 17.66
C MET A 438 -10.14 10.80 16.18
N ALA A 439 -9.19 11.08 15.32
CA ALA A 439 -9.19 10.63 13.93
C ALA A 439 -8.58 9.23 13.84
N ILE A 440 -9.31 8.33 13.20
CA ILE A 440 -8.80 7.03 12.75
C ILE A 440 -8.55 7.15 11.26
N MET A 441 -7.28 7.12 10.88
CA MET A 441 -6.85 7.30 9.51
C MET A 441 -6.41 5.99 8.86
N MET A 442 -6.78 5.82 7.60
CA MET A 442 -6.25 4.78 6.72
C MET A 442 -5.83 5.44 5.40
N ASP A 443 -4.60 5.20 4.95
CA ASP A 443 -4.09 5.73 3.67
C ASP A 443 -4.34 7.25 3.48
N ASP A 444 -4.05 8.07 4.51
CA ASP A 444 -4.22 9.52 4.50
C ASP A 444 -5.69 10.02 4.38
N GLU A 445 -6.66 9.16 4.68
CA GLU A 445 -8.08 9.50 4.81
C GLU A 445 -8.57 9.23 6.24
N VAL A 446 -9.30 10.18 6.84
CA VAL A 446 -10.04 10.00 8.09
C VAL A 446 -11.27 9.16 7.79
N THR A 447 -11.25 7.92 8.30
CA THR A 447 -12.30 6.93 8.07
C THR A 447 -13.36 6.92 9.15
N SER A 448 -12.97 7.35 10.37
CA SER A 448 -13.85 7.49 11.52
C SER A 448 -13.28 8.55 12.47
N ASP A 449 -14.15 9.29 13.13
CA ASP A 449 -13.81 10.38 14.05
C ASP A 449 -14.51 10.26 15.43
N PRO A 450 -14.36 9.12 16.15
CA PRO A 450 -15.12 8.86 17.39
C PRO A 450 -14.75 9.80 18.54
N VAL A 451 -15.72 10.02 19.44
CA VAL A 451 -15.53 10.77 20.69
C VAL A 451 -15.15 9.80 21.82
N PHE A 452 -14.16 10.16 22.62
CA PHE A 452 -13.85 9.44 23.86
C PHE A 452 -14.92 9.69 24.91
N ASN A 453 -15.79 8.73 25.20
CA ASN A 453 -16.78 8.89 26.26
C ASN A 453 -16.18 8.66 27.66
N ASP A 454 -15.20 7.75 27.75
CA ASP A 454 -14.52 7.36 28.98
C ASP A 454 -13.06 7.00 28.69
N ARG A 455 -12.26 6.85 29.76
CA ARG A 455 -10.92 6.27 29.66
C ARG A 455 -11.01 4.79 29.29
N ILE A 456 -10.23 4.34 28.30
CA ILE A 456 -10.29 2.98 27.76
C ILE A 456 -9.00 2.21 28.12
N PRO A 457 -9.01 1.44 29.23
CA PRO A 457 -7.88 0.59 29.59
C PRO A 457 -7.87 -0.74 28.83
N GLY A 458 -6.72 -1.42 28.80
CA GLY A 458 -6.63 -2.82 28.38
C GLY A 458 -6.55 -3.08 26.87
N GLY A 459 -6.42 -2.03 26.05
CA GLY A 459 -5.99 -2.15 24.65
C GLY A 459 -6.99 -2.78 23.67
N ASN A 460 -8.25 -2.99 24.08
CA ASN A 460 -9.30 -3.44 23.16
C ASN A 460 -10.06 -2.20 22.67
N VAL A 461 -10.07 -1.99 21.36
CA VAL A 461 -10.68 -0.82 20.73
C VAL A 461 -11.74 -1.30 19.75
N ARG A 462 -12.89 -0.65 19.70
CA ARG A 462 -13.91 -0.92 18.69
C ARG A 462 -14.13 0.31 17.83
N ILE A 463 -14.16 0.11 16.53
CA ILE A 463 -14.33 1.15 15.53
C ILE A 463 -15.58 0.83 14.73
N THR A 464 -16.61 1.65 14.83
CA THR A 464 -17.75 1.56 13.93
C THR A 464 -17.35 2.18 12.59
N MET A 465 -17.44 1.39 11.51
CA MET A 465 -17.20 1.87 10.15
C MET A 465 -18.48 2.59 9.70
N GLY A 466 -18.36 3.85 9.25
CA GLY A 466 -19.49 4.62 8.75
C GLY A 466 -20.24 3.90 7.63
N GLU A 467 -21.53 4.21 7.45
CA GLU A 467 -22.36 3.61 6.40
C GLU A 467 -21.70 3.73 5.02
N THR A 468 -21.63 2.60 4.31
CA THR A 468 -21.25 2.58 2.90
C THR A 468 -22.40 3.20 2.10
N PRO A 469 -22.19 4.29 1.33
CA PRO A 469 -23.24 4.84 0.50
C PRO A 469 -23.70 3.79 -0.52
N GLY A 470 -24.98 3.40 -0.48
CA GLY A 470 -25.59 2.52 -1.49
C GLY A 470 -26.11 1.16 -1.02
N GLN A 471 -26.26 0.92 0.29
CA GLN A 471 -27.13 -0.16 0.78
C GLN A 471 -28.39 0.42 1.43
N SER A 472 -29.46 0.50 0.64
CA SER A 472 -30.84 0.63 1.10
C SER A 472 -31.71 -0.34 0.31
#